data_AF-A0AAD6EY44-F1
#
_entry.id   AF-A0AAD6EY44-F1
#
_cell.length_a   1.000
_cell.length_b   1.000
_cell.length_c   1.000
_cell.angle_alpha   90.00
_cell.angle_beta   90.00
_cell.angle_gamma   90.00
#
_symmetry.space_group_name_H-M   'P 1'
#
loop_
_entity.id
_entity.type
_entity.pdbx_description
1 polymer ?
#
loop_
_entity_poly.entity_id
_entity_poly.type
_entity_poly.pdbx_seq_one_letter_code
_entity_poly.pdbx_strand_id
1 'polypeptide(L)'
;MGAISLLLDAIVFIFSLVISIATPLLDSQTCLPTHLFPAPLVDLKKWYADLYGDYLVTEKPHFFVGLIWVEIFFLWPLCVANLYGIVKGRGWSKTTSLMAGVCAKEFRCLRGD
;
A
#
# COMPACT_ATOMS: atom_id res chain seq x y z
N MET A 1 -21.36 -11.27 -13.86
CA MET A 1 -20.45 -11.22 -12.69
C MET A 1 -21.23 -10.63 -11.54
N GLY A 2 -21.11 -11.17 -10.33
CA GLY A 2 -21.89 -10.66 -9.19
C GLY A 2 -21.39 -9.28 -8.80
N ALA A 3 -22.27 -8.30 -8.56
CA ALA A 3 -21.88 -6.94 -8.18
C ALA A 3 -20.90 -6.87 -6.99
N ILE A 4 -20.95 -7.88 -6.12
CA ILE A 4 -20.06 -8.04 -4.96
C ILE A 4 -18.59 -8.26 -5.38
N SER A 5 -18.34 -9.01 -6.46
CA SER A 5 -16.98 -9.33 -6.85
C SER A 5 -16.27 -8.11 -7.44
N LEU A 6 -16.97 -7.39 -8.33
CA LEU A 6 -16.54 -6.09 -8.85
C LEU A 6 -16.22 -5.07 -7.75
N LEU A 7 -17.05 -5.02 -6.70
CA LEU A 7 -16.82 -4.13 -5.56
C LEU A 7 -15.52 -4.49 -4.81
N LEU A 8 -15.29 -5.77 -4.56
CA LEU A 8 -14.08 -6.24 -3.89
C LEU A 8 -12.83 -5.89 -4.69
N ASP A 9 -12.86 -6.01 -6.02
CA ASP A 9 -11.72 -5.66 -6.85
C ASP A 9 -11.44 -4.16 -6.85
N ALA A 10 -12.48 -3.34 -6.88
CA ALA A 10 -12.34 -1.89 -6.77
C ALA A 10 -11.69 -1.51 -5.43
N ILE A 11 -12.11 -2.15 -4.33
CA ILE A 11 -11.52 -1.93 -3.00
C ILE A 11 -10.05 -2.35 -3.00
N VAL A 12 -9.71 -3.52 -3.53
CA VAL A 12 -8.32 -4.02 -3.59
C VAL A 12 -7.45 -3.12 -4.46
N PHE A 13 -7.99 -2.63 -5.58
CA PHE A 13 -7.28 -1.70 -6.45
C PHE A 13 -6.99 -0.38 -5.75
N ILE A 14 -7.99 0.23 -5.11
CA ILE A 14 -7.83 1.47 -4.35
C ILE A 14 -6.85 1.28 -3.20
N PHE A 15 -6.98 0.20 -2.44
CA PHE A 15 -6.06 -0.14 -1.35
C PHE A 15 -4.62 -0.26 -1.86
N SER A 16 -4.40 -1.03 -2.93
CA SER A 16 -3.07 -1.20 -3.51
C SER A 16 -2.51 0.11 -4.04
N LEU A 17 -3.35 0.98 -4.60
CA LEU A 17 -2.97 2.30 -5.09
C LEU A 17 -2.50 3.19 -3.94
N VAL A 18 -3.25 3.21 -2.85
CA VAL A 18 -2.91 3.99 -1.65
C VAL A 18 -1.57 3.50 -1.09
N ILE A 19 -1.40 2.20 -0.85
CA ILE A 19 -0.14 1.64 -0.32
C ILE A 19 1.03 1.91 -1.27
N SER A 20 0.85 1.75 -2.59
CA SER A 20 1.90 2.00 -3.57
C SER A 20 2.47 3.42 -3.53
N ILE A 21 1.67 4.40 -3.10
CA ILE A 21 2.05 5.82 -3.00
C ILE A 21 2.44 6.18 -1.56
N ALA A 22 1.64 5.77 -0.57
CA ALA A 22 1.85 6.09 0.83
C ALA A 22 3.15 5.49 1.39
N THR A 23 3.45 4.23 1.05
CA THR A 23 4.66 3.56 1.56
C THR A 23 5.96 4.28 1.20
N PRO A 24 6.22 4.66 -0.05
CA PRO A 24 7.44 5.41 -0.37
C PRO A 24 7.41 6.87 0.12
N LEU A 25 6.25 7.49 0.31
CA LEU A 25 6.15 8.90 0.69
C LEU A 25 6.14 9.14 2.21
N LEU A 26 5.49 8.27 2.98
CA LEU A 26 5.23 8.46 4.41
C LEU A 26 5.93 7.39 5.25
N ASP A 27 5.74 6.12 4.92
CA ASP A 27 6.25 5.00 5.74
C ASP A 27 7.76 4.91 5.66
N SER A 28 8.34 5.11 4.47
CA SER A 28 9.79 5.19 4.28
C SER A 28 10.47 6.26 5.16
N GLN A 29 9.78 7.35 5.54
CA GLN A 29 10.30 8.37 6.47
C GLN A 29 10.48 7.86 7.91
N THR A 30 10.00 6.66 8.23
CA THR A 30 10.23 6.02 9.53
C THR A 30 11.57 5.28 9.55
N CYS A 31 11.96 4.67 8.42
CA CYS A 31 13.21 3.92 8.26
C CYS A 31 14.37 4.76 7.71
N LEU A 32 14.08 5.72 6.82
CA LEU A 32 15.07 6.56 6.14
C LEU A 32 15.23 7.92 6.83
N PRO A 33 16.42 8.53 6.70
CA PRO A 33 16.67 9.84 7.27
C PRO A 33 15.88 10.94 6.54
N THR A 34 15.36 11.88 7.33
CA THR A 34 14.39 12.89 6.91
C THR A 34 14.89 13.85 5.81
N HIS A 35 16.21 13.98 5.63
CA HIS A 35 16.81 14.85 4.61
C HIS A 35 16.62 14.34 3.17
N LEU A 36 16.24 13.07 3.00
CA LEU A 36 15.93 12.49 1.68
C LEU A 36 14.54 12.88 1.17
N PHE A 37 13.73 13.51 2.03
CA PHE A 37 12.34 13.85 1.73
C PHE A 37 12.16 15.37 1.61
N PRO A 38 11.25 15.81 0.72
CA PRO A 38 10.94 17.23 0.58
C PRO A 38 10.24 17.76 1.84
N ALA A 39 10.53 19.01 2.21
CA ALA A 39 10.02 19.64 3.43
C ALA A 39 8.50 19.50 3.67
N PRO A 40 7.61 19.65 2.66
CA PRO A 40 6.16 19.53 2.88
C PRO A 40 5.73 18.15 3.41
N LEU A 41 6.39 17.07 3.00
CA LEU A 41 6.06 15.71 3.43
C LEU A 41 6.48 15.47 4.88
N VAL A 42 7.60 16.05 5.26
CA VAL A 42 8.14 15.99 6.61
C VAL A 42 7.26 16.80 7.56
N ASP A 43 6.85 17.99 7.14
CA ASP A 43 6.00 18.87 7.92
C ASP A 43 4.58 18.30 8.07
N LEU A 44 4.03 17.66 7.03
CA LEU A 44 2.76 16.95 7.12
C LEU A 44 2.79 15.84 8.17
N LYS A 45 3.87 15.04 8.20
CA LYS A 45 4.06 13.97 9.17
C LYS A 45 4.18 14.53 10.60
N LYS A 46 4.93 15.62 10.79
CA LYS A 46 5.05 16.29 12.10
C LYS A 46 3.72 16.85 12.57
N TRP A 47 3.01 17.57 11.70
CA TRP A 47 1.68 18.08 11.98
C TRP A 47 0.70 16.97 12.39
N TYR A 48 0.73 15.83 11.71
CA TYR A 48 -0.07 14.67 12.08
C TYR A 48 0.30 14.12 13.47
N ALA A 49 1.60 13.95 13.74
CA ALA A 49 2.09 13.48 15.02
C ALA A 49 1.69 14.42 16.17
N ASP A 50 1.80 15.73 15.96
CA ASP A 50 1.44 16.75 16.95
C ASP A 50 -0.08 16.82 17.18
N LEU A 51 -0.88 16.68 16.12
CA LEU A 51 -2.34 16.77 16.20
C LEU A 51 -2.96 15.56 16.91
N TYR A 52 -2.46 14.36 16.63
CA TYR A 52 -3.02 13.11 17.15
C TYR A 52 -2.24 12.52 18.32
N GLY A 53 -1.06 13.04 18.63
CA GLY A 53 -0.18 12.50 19.66
C GLY A 53 0.25 11.06 19.36
N ASP A 54 0.44 10.73 18.07
CA ASP A 54 0.70 9.35 17.66
C ASP A 54 2.07 8.88 18.16
N TYR A 55 2.03 7.99 19.15
CA TYR A 55 3.21 7.41 19.79
C TYR A 55 4.13 6.68 18.79
N LEU A 56 3.56 5.99 17.79
CA LEU A 56 4.34 5.20 16.83
C LEU A 56 5.12 6.09 15.87
N VAL A 57 4.53 7.22 15.50
CA VAL A 57 5.15 8.20 14.60
C VAL A 57 6.19 9.07 15.34
N THR A 58 5.93 9.37 16.61
CA THR A 58 6.76 10.26 17.45
C THR A 58 7.99 9.54 18.00
N GLU A 59 7.81 8.40 18.67
CA GLU A 59 8.88 7.68 19.35
C GLU A 59 9.60 6.67 18.44
N LYS A 60 8.97 6.26 17.34
CA LYS A 60 9.48 5.29 16.36
C LYS A 60 10.13 4.05 17.03
N PRO A 61 9.38 3.29 17.84
CA PRO A 61 9.93 2.13 18.54
C PRO A 61 10.46 1.08 17.55
N HIS A 62 11.49 0.33 17.94
CA HIS A 62 12.19 -0.59 17.03
C HIS A 62 11.29 -1.67 16.41
N PHE A 63 10.26 -2.13 17.13
CA PHE A 63 9.31 -3.10 16.56
C PHE A 63 8.51 -2.50 15.40
N PHE A 64 8.13 -1.22 15.51
CA PHE A 64 7.36 -0.51 14.50
C PHE A 64 8.22 -0.27 13.26
N VAL A 65 9.46 0.16 13.44
CA VAL A 65 10.43 0.26 12.34
C VAL A 65 10.62 -1.08 11.65
N GLY A 66 10.66 -2.19 12.40
CA GLY A 66 10.71 -3.55 11.86
C GLY A 66 9.48 -3.90 11.01
N LEU A 67 8.26 -3.54 11.46
CA LEU A 67 7.03 -3.74 10.70
C LEU A 67 7.03 -2.93 9.40
N ILE A 68 7.48 -1.68 9.44
CA ILE A 68 7.57 -0.84 8.24
C ILE A 68 8.59 -1.40 7.23
N TRP A 69 9.69 -2.00 7.70
CA TRP A 69 10.59 -2.71 6.80
C TRP A 69 9.92 -3.89 6.09
N VAL A 70 9.11 -4.68 6.80
CA VAL A 70 8.32 -5.76 6.19
C VAL A 70 7.33 -5.20 5.18
N GLU A 71 6.67 -4.10 5.49
CA GLU A 71 5.78 -3.41 4.57
C GLU A 71 6.50 -2.96 3.29
N ILE A 72 7.64 -2.29 3.43
CA ILE A 72 8.43 -1.79 2.29
C ILE A 72 8.96 -2.94 1.42
N PHE A 73 9.44 -4.04 2.01
CA PHE A 73 10.05 -5.13 1.25
C PHE A 73 9.07 -6.17 0.71
N PHE A 74 7.93 -6.37 1.37
CA PHE A 74 6.96 -7.40 0.98
C PHE A 74 5.66 -6.80 0.49
N LEU A 75 5.00 -5.97 1.30
CA LEU A 75 3.65 -5.48 0.99
C LEU A 75 3.67 -4.50 -0.17
N TRP A 76 4.62 -3.58 -0.21
CA TRP A 76 4.72 -2.57 -1.26
C TRP A 76 4.97 -3.18 -2.65
N PRO A 77 5.96 -4.08 -2.87
CA PRO A 77 6.13 -4.73 -4.16
C PRO A 77 4.90 -5.55 -4.57
N LEU A 78 4.21 -6.19 -3.62
CA LEU A 78 2.95 -6.91 -3.88
C LEU A 78 1.84 -5.96 -4.33
N CYS A 79 1.67 -4.81 -3.68
CA CYS A 79 0.68 -3.80 -4.07
C CYS A 79 0.98 -3.20 -5.45
N VAL A 80 2.25 -2.88 -5.74
CA VAL A 80 2.69 -2.42 -7.07
C VAL A 80 2.41 -3.49 -8.14
N ALA A 81 2.75 -4.74 -7.86
CA ALA A 81 2.50 -5.86 -8.76
C ALA A 81 0.99 -6.10 -8.97
N ASN A 82 0.17 -5.94 -7.92
CA ASN A 82 -1.29 -6.04 -8.01
C ASN A 82 -1.88 -4.94 -8.90
N LEU A 83 -1.48 -3.68 -8.71
CA LEU A 83 -1.90 -2.58 -9.58
C LEU A 83 -1.56 -2.86 -11.04
N TYR A 84 -0.32 -3.26 -11.30
CA TYR A 84 0.13 -3.58 -12.65
C TYR A 84 -0.66 -4.77 -13.23
N GLY A 85 -0.86 -5.82 -12.44
CA GLY A 85 -1.61 -7.01 -12.84
C GLY A 85 -3.06 -6.72 -13.18
N ILE A 86 -3.73 -5.88 -12.39
CA ILE A 86 -5.09 -5.41 -12.61
C ILE A 86 -5.17 -4.57 -13.89
N VAL A 87 -4.29 -3.56 -14.05
CA VAL A 87 -4.29 -2.67 -15.23
C VAL A 87 -3.99 -3.44 -16.53
N LYS A 88 -3.10 -4.44 -16.50
CA LYS A 88 -2.73 -5.25 -17.67
C LYS A 88 -3.58 -6.51 -17.85
N GLY A 89 -4.54 -6.79 -16.97
CA GLY A 89 -5.37 -7.99 -17.02
C GLY A 89 -4.59 -9.31 -16.97
N ARG A 90 -3.47 -9.35 -16.23
CA ARG A 90 -2.57 -10.51 -16.15
C ARG A 90 -3.06 -11.49 -15.08
N GLY A 91 -3.24 -12.76 -15.45
CA GLY A 91 -3.80 -13.79 -14.56
C GLY A 91 -3.01 -14.12 -13.28
N TRP A 92 -1.78 -13.62 -13.14
CA TRP A 92 -0.95 -13.77 -11.94
C TRP A 92 -1.38 -12.84 -10.80
N SER A 93 -2.21 -11.82 -11.09
CA SER A 93 -2.82 -10.93 -10.09
C SER A 93 -3.58 -11.69 -9.00
N LYS A 94 -4.10 -12.88 -9.33
CA LYS A 94 -4.79 -13.77 -8.39
C LYS A 94 -3.90 -14.24 -7.26
N THR A 95 -2.65 -14.61 -7.58
CA THR A 95 -1.70 -15.12 -6.60
C THR A 95 -1.18 -13.99 -5.71
N THR A 96 -0.95 -12.81 -6.27
CA THR A 96 -0.48 -11.64 -5.52
C THR A 96 -1.57 -11.01 -4.66
N SER A 97 -2.84 -11.02 -5.07
CA SER A 97 -3.96 -10.65 -4.18
C SER A 97 -4.11 -11.63 -3.02
N LEU A 98 -3.94 -12.94 -3.28
CA LEU A 98 -3.98 -13.97 -2.24
C LEU A 98 -2.85 -13.79 -1.22
N MET A 99 -1.63 -13.47 -1.69
CA MET A 99 -0.48 -13.16 -0.84
C MET A 99 -0.65 -11.85 -0.05
N ALA A 100 -1.37 -10.88 -0.61
CA ALA A 100 -1.77 -9.66 0.09
C ALA A 100 -2.92 -9.88 1.09
N GLY A 101 -3.39 -11.12 1.28
CA GLY A 101 -4.42 -11.49 2.25
C GLY A 101 -5.85 -11.42 1.73
N VAL A 102 -6.07 -11.18 0.42
CA VAL A 102 -7.40 -11.04 -0.16
C VAL A 102 -7.66 -12.12 -1.22
N CYS A 103 -8.62 -13.00 -0.96
CA CYS A 103 -9.16 -13.93 -1.95
C CYS A 103 -10.17 -13.22 -2.87
N ALA A 104 -9.67 -12.46 -3.84
CA ALA A 104 -10.51 -11.89 -4.90
C ALA A 104 -10.50 -12.80 -6.14
N LYS A 105 -11.68 -13.23 -6.60
CA LYS A 105 -11.86 -13.98 -7.84
C LYS A 105 -12.07 -13.00 -9.00
N GLU A 106 -11.07 -12.20 -9.39
CA GLU A 106 -11.31 -11.34 -10.56
C GLU A 106 -10.10 -11.02 -11.44
N PHE A 107 -10.39 -11.07 -12.75
CA PHE A 107 -10.08 -10.15 -13.85
C PHE A 107 -10.17 -10.96 -15.16
N ARG A 108 -11.40 -11.19 -15.67
CA ARG A 108 -11.57 -11.73 -17.03
C ARG A 108 -12.60 -11.01 -17.90
N CYS A 109 -13.37 -10.02 -17.43
CA CYS A 109 -14.37 -9.34 -18.30
C CYS A 109 -14.42 -7.80 -18.19
N LEU A 110 -13.29 -7.11 -18.01
CA LEU A 110 -13.18 -5.71 -18.47
C LEU A 110 -12.55 -5.60 -19.87
N ARG A 111 -12.18 -6.74 -20.45
CA ARG A 111 -11.77 -6.89 -21.84
C ARG A 111 -12.77 -7.87 -22.45
N GLY A 112 -13.68 -7.36 -23.27
CA GLY A 112 -14.68 -8.17 -23.96
C GLY A 112 -14.02 -9.05 -25.01
N ASP A 113 -13.40 -10.14 -24.56
CA ASP A 113 -12.98 -11.28 -25.36
C ASP A 113 -13.71 -12.54 -24.87
#